data_AF-A0A7S0JGW8-F1
#
_entry.id   AF-A0A7S0JGW8-F1
#
_cell.length_a   1.000
_cell.length_b   1.000
_cell.length_c   1.000
_cell.angle_alpha   90.00
_cell.angle_beta   90.00
_cell.angle_gamma   90.00
#
_symmetry.space_group_name_H-M   'P 1'
#
loop_
_entity.id
_entity.type
_entity.pdbx_description
1 polymer ?
#
loop_
_entity_poly.entity_id
_entity_poly.type
_entity_poly.pdbx_seq_one_letter_code
_entity_poly.pdbx_strand_id
1 'polypeptide(L)'
;EWHQETPPRVAHAFSRTPTPRRLQLNVVGGRGRCSSHDRWSACSEESHISSVEEVLAALPWYRRHFGTDLLIASWLWLLGCGLYLGVSIGALYNDLTATTQWLDFTSSLIFVLACFCLLLSSYPARILKLAEELSRPPRELTCIETYFTSNLMLAATQLFLLGTLPYFAMAVLRVIEAPSGSKEYLVGCVMSVGLVALSPLLLFWSFIAMDFNLRRNNGRGSSYLWEWVSAWGCWGCCGCKNRPFWRRHFGHDSLCTMWVMSAIAVCMETLVLLELLLAPDAFTGFLLVDGAILMTGMCMMLHAVYPENFNHSSIFKEPATLDSPRCESPSAHD
;
A
#
# COMPACT_ATOMS: atom_id res chain seq x y z
N GLU A 1 -32.10 33.21 8.36
CA GLU A 1 -30.85 33.83 7.89
C GLU A 1 -29.69 33.15 8.60
N TRP A 2 -28.89 32.40 7.84
CA TRP A 2 -27.75 31.66 8.36
C TRP A 2 -26.52 32.56 8.33
N HIS A 3 -25.91 32.79 9.50
CA HIS A 3 -24.68 33.56 9.61
C HIS A 3 -23.53 32.82 8.90
N GLN A 4 -22.97 33.48 7.89
CA GLN A 4 -21.68 33.14 7.28
C GLN A 4 -20.56 33.54 8.25
N GLU A 5 -19.91 32.56 8.86
CA GLU A 5 -18.60 32.76 9.47
C GLU A 5 -17.53 32.67 8.38
N THR A 6 -16.87 33.79 8.15
CA THR A 6 -15.67 33.92 7.34
C THR A 6 -14.49 33.18 8.01
N PRO A 7 -13.70 32.39 7.27
CA PRO A 7 -12.47 31.81 7.83
C PRO A 7 -11.38 32.88 7.97
N PRO A 8 -10.49 32.77 8.97
CA PRO A 8 -9.42 33.74 9.19
C PRO A 8 -8.37 33.67 8.07
N ARG A 9 -7.98 34.86 7.59
CA ARG A 9 -6.82 35.07 6.72
C ARG A 9 -5.54 34.67 7.47
N VAL A 10 -5.00 33.48 7.18
CA VAL A 10 -3.63 33.13 7.54
C VAL A 10 -2.70 33.77 6.50
N ALA A 11 -1.93 34.76 6.95
CA ALA A 11 -0.97 35.48 6.15
C ALA A 11 0.11 34.53 5.59
N HIS A 12 0.40 34.68 4.31
CA HIS A 12 1.48 34.00 3.61
C HIS A 12 2.85 34.39 4.19
N ALA A 13 3.45 33.46 4.93
CA ALA A 13 4.88 33.44 5.19
C ALA A 13 5.38 31.99 5.03
N PHE A 14 5.52 31.55 3.78
CA PHE A 14 6.33 30.37 3.45
C PHE A 14 7.42 30.77 2.47
N SER A 15 8.54 31.17 3.06
CA SER A 15 9.84 31.15 2.41
C SER A 15 10.20 29.72 2.00
N ARG A 16 10.49 29.53 0.71
CA ARG A 16 11.36 28.49 0.14
C ARG A 16 11.16 27.06 0.68
N THR A 17 10.17 26.36 0.13
CA THR A 17 10.19 24.90 0.07
C THR A 17 10.97 24.45 -1.19
N PRO A 18 11.85 23.44 -1.10
CA PRO A 18 12.56 22.93 -2.26
C PRO A 18 11.56 22.24 -3.19
N THR A 19 11.64 22.57 -4.48
CA THR A 19 10.99 21.85 -5.57
C THR A 19 11.28 20.35 -5.44
N PRO A 20 10.27 19.46 -5.48
CA PRO A 20 10.55 18.03 -5.49
C PRO A 20 11.24 17.68 -6.81
N ARG A 21 12.38 16.99 -6.72
CA ARG A 21 12.99 16.28 -7.85
C ARG A 21 11.88 15.50 -8.54
N ARG A 22 11.72 15.68 -9.86
CA ARG A 22 10.87 14.85 -10.72
C ARG A 22 11.02 13.39 -10.28
N LEU A 23 9.91 12.64 -10.27
CA LEU A 23 9.91 11.18 -10.40
C LEU A 23 10.72 10.83 -11.66
N GLN A 24 12.05 10.76 -11.52
CA GLN A 24 12.91 10.19 -12.51
C GLN A 24 12.93 8.70 -12.20
N LEU A 25 12.18 7.94 -13.00
CA LEU A 25 12.70 6.64 -13.36
C LEU A 25 14.10 6.88 -13.92
N ASN A 26 15.11 6.25 -13.33
CA ASN A 26 16.39 6.05 -13.99
C ASN A 26 16.17 5.12 -15.19
N VAL A 27 15.52 5.62 -16.24
CA VAL A 27 15.62 5.03 -17.57
C VAL A 27 16.95 5.49 -18.11
N VAL A 28 17.90 4.56 -18.19
CA VAL A 28 19.22 4.77 -18.78
C VAL A 28 19.04 5.06 -20.27
N GLY A 29 18.95 6.34 -20.62
CA GLY A 29 19.22 6.85 -21.96
C GLY A 29 20.57 7.56 -21.93
N GLY A 30 21.56 7.01 -22.63
CA GLY A 30 22.90 7.58 -22.73
C GLY A 30 22.85 9.03 -23.24
N ARG A 31 23.39 9.97 -22.45
CA ARG A 31 23.61 11.36 -22.87
C ARG A 31 25.09 11.57 -23.15
N GLY A 32 25.46 11.66 -24.42
CA GLY A 32 26.59 12.47 -24.85
C GLY A 32 26.21 13.94 -24.74
N ARG A 33 27.07 14.77 -24.14
CA ARG A 33 26.89 16.21 -24.01
C ARG A 33 27.61 16.88 -25.19
N CYS A 34 26.89 17.48 -26.13
CA CYS A 34 27.48 18.42 -27.10
C CYS A 34 27.23 19.86 -26.64
N SER A 35 28.29 20.66 -26.72
CA SER A 35 28.36 22.05 -26.28
C SER A 35 27.54 23.00 -27.15
N SER A 36 27.07 24.05 -26.50
CA SER A 36 26.38 25.22 -27.05
C SER A 36 27.25 26.03 -28.01
N HIS A 37 26.85 26.11 -29.29
CA HIS A 37 26.61 27.38 -30.00
C HIS A 37 26.15 27.09 -31.44
N ASP A 38 25.12 27.82 -31.88
CA ASP A 38 24.78 28.10 -33.28
C ASP A 38 24.32 26.93 -34.19
N ARG A 39 23.06 26.50 -34.01
CA ARG A 39 22.13 26.29 -35.14
C ARG A 39 20.73 25.91 -34.66
N TRP A 40 19.83 26.89 -34.70
CA TRP A 40 18.41 26.62 -34.85
C TRP A 40 18.14 26.22 -36.31
N SER A 41 17.18 25.33 -36.51
CA SER A 41 16.76 24.68 -37.76
C SER A 41 17.58 23.45 -38.21
N ALA A 42 16.86 22.33 -38.35
CA ALA A 42 17.30 21.01 -38.83
C ALA A 42 18.01 20.07 -37.82
N CYS A 43 17.29 19.68 -36.77
CA CYS A 43 17.37 18.32 -36.17
C CYS A 43 15.97 17.97 -35.65
N SER A 44 15.04 17.76 -36.60
CA SER A 44 13.86 16.93 -36.37
C SER A 44 14.32 15.47 -36.54
N GLU A 45 15.16 14.99 -35.63
CA GLU A 45 15.26 13.56 -35.40
C GLU A 45 14.19 13.21 -34.38
N GLU A 46 13.21 12.44 -34.83
CA GLU A 46 12.27 11.72 -33.98
C GLU A 46 13.05 10.96 -32.92
N SER A 47 13.26 11.59 -31.76
CA SER A 47 13.50 10.84 -30.55
C SER A 47 12.22 10.05 -30.32
N HIS A 48 12.22 8.78 -30.76
CA HIS A 48 11.25 7.79 -30.35
C HIS A 48 11.23 7.85 -28.82
N ILE A 49 10.25 8.57 -28.25
CA ILE A 49 9.91 8.45 -26.84
C ILE A 49 9.29 7.06 -26.79
N SER A 50 10.14 6.05 -26.58
CA SER A 50 9.68 4.71 -26.30
C SER A 50 8.70 4.84 -25.14
N SER A 51 7.43 4.49 -25.38
CA SER A 51 6.41 4.55 -24.35
C SER A 51 6.92 3.81 -23.11
N VAL A 52 6.50 4.22 -21.90
CA VAL A 52 6.85 3.49 -20.65
C VAL A 52 6.58 1.99 -20.81
N GLU A 53 5.53 1.65 -21.56
CA GLU A 53 5.15 0.28 -21.87
C GLU A 53 6.20 -0.44 -22.72
N GLU A 54 6.83 0.22 -23.70
CA GLU A 54 7.95 -0.34 -24.48
C GLU A 54 9.20 -0.58 -23.63
N VAL A 55 9.54 0.36 -22.74
CA VAL A 55 10.70 0.21 -21.84
C VAL A 55 10.48 -0.95 -20.87
N LEU A 56 9.27 -1.06 -20.30
CA LEU A 56 8.90 -2.18 -19.43
C LEU A 56 8.79 -3.50 -20.22
N ALA A 57 8.38 -3.44 -21.49
CA ALA A 57 8.31 -4.59 -22.39
C ALA A 57 9.70 -5.15 -22.75
N ALA A 58 10.74 -4.32 -22.71
CA ALA A 58 12.13 -4.73 -22.90
C ALA A 58 12.77 -5.39 -21.66
N LEU A 59 12.18 -5.21 -20.46
CA LEU A 59 12.68 -5.85 -19.25
C LEU A 59 12.41 -7.36 -19.24
N PRO A 60 13.33 -8.17 -18.66
CA PRO A 60 13.07 -9.59 -18.40
C PRO A 60 11.78 -9.80 -17.61
N TRP A 61 11.07 -10.89 -17.89
CA TRP A 61 9.79 -11.22 -17.27
C TRP A 61 9.82 -11.10 -15.73
N TYR A 62 10.84 -11.67 -15.08
CA TYR A 62 10.96 -11.63 -13.62
C TYR A 62 11.10 -10.19 -13.07
N ARG A 63 11.82 -9.30 -13.77
CA ARG A 63 11.91 -7.88 -13.36
C ARG A 63 10.58 -7.15 -13.56
N ARG A 64 9.79 -7.52 -14.56
CA ARG A 64 8.48 -6.92 -14.79
C ARG A 64 7.46 -7.31 -13.73
N HIS A 65 7.52 -8.56 -13.26
CA HIS A 65 6.53 -9.13 -12.35
C HIS A 65 6.95 -9.12 -10.88
N PHE A 66 8.24 -9.02 -10.57
CA PHE A 66 8.79 -9.03 -9.21
C PHE A 66 9.82 -7.92 -8.96
N GLY A 67 9.94 -6.95 -9.86
CA GLY A 67 11.00 -5.93 -9.80
C GLY A 67 10.84 -4.87 -8.72
N THR A 68 9.77 -4.90 -7.93
CA THR A 68 9.56 -3.98 -6.80
C THR A 68 9.04 -4.74 -5.58
N ASP A 69 9.36 -4.26 -4.39
CA ASP A 69 8.88 -4.87 -3.14
C ASP A 69 7.34 -4.83 -3.05
N LEU A 70 6.70 -3.80 -3.61
CA LEU A 70 5.23 -3.72 -3.69
C LEU A 70 4.63 -4.81 -4.59
N LEU A 71 5.28 -5.13 -5.73
CA LEU A 71 4.86 -6.22 -6.59
C LEU A 71 5.04 -7.58 -5.91
N ILE A 72 6.19 -7.81 -5.29
CA ILE A 72 6.47 -9.06 -4.56
C ILE A 72 5.45 -9.22 -3.44
N ALA A 73 5.20 -8.15 -2.67
CA ALA A 73 4.18 -8.16 -1.65
C ALA A 73 2.81 -8.53 -2.21
N SER A 74 2.38 -7.89 -3.31
CA SER A 74 1.08 -8.17 -3.93
C SER A 74 0.96 -9.64 -4.38
N TRP A 75 2.05 -10.23 -4.87
CA TRP A 75 2.09 -11.66 -5.18
C TRP A 75 1.98 -12.55 -3.96
N LEU A 76 2.67 -12.21 -2.87
CA LEU A 76 2.58 -12.95 -1.60
C LEU A 76 1.16 -12.90 -1.02
N TRP A 77 0.52 -11.73 -1.08
CA TRP A 77 -0.88 -11.57 -0.69
C TRP A 77 -1.82 -12.40 -1.56
N LEU A 78 -1.65 -12.37 -2.88
CA LEU A 78 -2.44 -13.18 -3.80
C LEU A 78 -2.25 -14.68 -3.54
N LEU A 79 -1.02 -15.11 -3.29
CA LEU A 79 -0.70 -16.49 -2.96
C LEU A 79 -1.37 -16.91 -1.66
N GLY A 80 -1.22 -16.14 -0.58
CA GLY A 80 -1.81 -16.46 0.71
C GLY A 80 -3.35 -16.51 0.65
N CYS A 81 -3.97 -15.45 0.11
CA CYS A 81 -5.43 -15.46 -0.07
C CYS A 81 -5.91 -16.57 -1.02
N GLY A 82 -5.10 -16.97 -2.01
CA GLY A 82 -5.40 -18.08 -2.90
C GLY A 82 -5.33 -19.45 -2.22
N LEU A 83 -4.33 -19.67 -1.36
CA LEU A 83 -4.23 -20.85 -0.51
C LEU A 83 -5.41 -20.93 0.45
N TYR A 84 -5.74 -19.81 1.09
CA TYR A 84 -6.88 -19.70 1.99
C TYR A 84 -8.21 -20.00 1.26
N LEU A 85 -8.43 -19.45 0.07
CA LEU A 85 -9.59 -19.78 -0.76
C LEU A 85 -9.67 -21.29 -1.07
N GLY A 86 -8.53 -21.94 -1.32
CA GLY A 86 -8.48 -23.39 -1.50
C GLY A 86 -8.99 -24.16 -0.27
N VAL A 87 -8.64 -23.71 0.93
CA VAL A 87 -9.14 -24.27 2.20
C VAL A 87 -10.64 -24.02 2.35
N SER A 88 -11.13 -22.81 2.09
CA SER A 88 -12.56 -22.50 2.16
C SER A 88 -13.39 -23.33 1.16
N ILE A 89 -12.87 -23.58 -0.06
CA ILE A 89 -13.50 -24.47 -1.05
C ILE A 89 -13.55 -25.90 -0.50
N GLY A 90 -12.47 -26.39 0.10
CA GLY A 90 -12.42 -27.72 0.70
C GLY A 90 -13.42 -27.88 1.85
N ALA A 91 -13.53 -26.86 2.72
CA ALA A 91 -14.51 -26.83 3.80
C ALA A 91 -15.94 -26.86 3.23
N LEU A 92 -16.24 -25.97 2.29
CA LEU A 92 -17.56 -25.86 1.65
C LEU A 92 -17.97 -27.15 0.91
N TYR A 93 -17.02 -27.83 0.27
CA TYR A 93 -17.27 -29.11 -0.39
C TYR A 93 -17.70 -30.20 0.60
N ASN A 94 -17.20 -30.15 1.84
CA ASN A 94 -17.55 -31.12 2.88
C ASN A 94 -18.94 -30.86 3.50
N ASP A 95 -19.42 -29.61 3.52
CA ASP A 95 -20.77 -29.28 4.02
C ASP A 95 -21.41 -28.07 3.31
N LEU A 96 -22.01 -28.33 2.15
CA LEU A 96 -22.69 -27.31 1.33
C LEU A 96 -23.86 -26.61 2.03
N THR A 97 -24.34 -27.13 3.17
CA THR A 97 -25.48 -26.57 3.91
C THR A 97 -25.07 -25.59 5.01
N ALA A 98 -23.79 -25.55 5.38
CA ALA A 98 -23.30 -24.67 6.42
C ALA A 98 -23.16 -23.21 5.95
N THR A 99 -24.01 -22.32 6.46
CA THR A 99 -23.95 -20.87 6.20
C THR A 99 -22.58 -20.27 6.51
N THR A 100 -21.93 -20.71 7.59
CA THR A 100 -20.59 -20.22 7.99
C THR A 100 -19.52 -20.53 6.94
N GLN A 101 -19.61 -21.68 6.25
CA GLN A 101 -18.68 -22.04 5.19
C GLN A 101 -18.91 -21.21 3.92
N TRP A 102 -20.17 -20.90 3.59
CA TRP A 102 -20.48 -19.97 2.49
C TRP A 102 -19.96 -18.56 2.75
N LEU A 103 -20.05 -18.08 3.98
CA LEU A 103 -19.53 -16.76 4.37
C LEU A 103 -18.00 -16.73 4.27
N ASP A 104 -17.32 -17.78 4.74
CA ASP A 104 -15.87 -17.92 4.62
C ASP A 104 -15.39 -18.00 3.16
N PHE A 105 -16.08 -18.80 2.33
CA PHE A 105 -15.84 -18.86 0.88
C PHE A 105 -16.06 -17.51 0.19
N THR A 106 -17.15 -16.81 0.53
CA THR A 106 -17.46 -15.52 -0.09
C THR A 106 -16.40 -14.48 0.28
N SER A 107 -15.96 -14.46 1.53
CA SER A 107 -14.89 -13.56 1.97
C SER A 107 -13.58 -13.84 1.27
N SER A 108 -13.13 -15.10 1.27
CA SER A 108 -11.87 -15.50 0.64
C SER A 108 -11.85 -15.20 -0.85
N LEU A 109 -12.97 -15.40 -1.56
CA LEU A 109 -13.11 -15.01 -2.96
C LEU A 109 -12.94 -13.49 -3.14
N ILE A 110 -13.59 -12.67 -2.30
CA ILE A 110 -13.46 -11.21 -2.36
C ILE A 110 -12.01 -10.78 -2.06
N PHE A 111 -11.33 -11.40 -1.12
CA PHE A 111 -9.92 -11.12 -0.83
C PHE A 111 -8.99 -11.47 -1.99
N VAL A 112 -9.22 -12.59 -2.68
CA VAL A 112 -8.48 -12.92 -3.90
C VAL A 112 -8.70 -11.85 -4.98
N LEU A 113 -9.94 -11.40 -5.18
CA LEU A 113 -10.23 -10.29 -6.11
C LEU A 113 -9.54 -8.98 -5.70
N ALA A 114 -9.52 -8.66 -4.40
CA ALA A 114 -8.80 -7.52 -3.84
C ALA A 114 -7.29 -7.62 -4.14
N CYS A 115 -6.70 -8.81 -3.96
CA CYS A 115 -5.30 -9.08 -4.27
C CYS A 115 -5.00 -8.95 -5.77
N PHE A 116 -5.90 -9.36 -6.65
CA PHE A 116 -5.76 -9.11 -8.09
C PHE A 116 -5.76 -7.61 -8.42
N CYS A 117 -6.68 -6.84 -7.83
CA CYS A 117 -6.69 -5.39 -8.00
C CYS A 117 -5.41 -4.73 -7.45
N LEU A 118 -4.92 -5.19 -6.30
CA LEU A 118 -3.67 -4.72 -5.69
C LEU A 118 -2.45 -5.06 -6.55
N LEU A 119 -2.38 -6.28 -7.08
CA LEU A 119 -1.31 -6.70 -7.97
C LEU A 119 -1.29 -5.87 -9.24
N LEU A 120 -2.46 -5.65 -9.86
CA LEU A 120 -2.59 -4.82 -11.06
C LEU A 120 -2.21 -3.36 -10.79
N SER A 121 -2.60 -2.80 -9.65
CA SER A 121 -2.24 -1.42 -9.27
C SER A 121 -0.75 -1.25 -8.99
N SER A 122 -0.07 -2.32 -8.59
CA SER A 122 1.35 -2.34 -8.24
C SER A 122 2.31 -2.40 -9.44
N TYR A 123 1.80 -2.59 -10.67
CA TYR A 123 2.66 -2.56 -11.86
C TYR A 123 3.20 -1.14 -12.12
N PRO A 124 4.48 -0.98 -12.46
CA PRO A 124 5.09 0.32 -12.72
C PRO A 124 4.34 1.16 -13.76
N ALA A 125 3.83 0.54 -14.83
CA ALA A 125 3.03 1.22 -15.85
C ALA A 125 1.77 1.88 -15.25
N ARG A 126 1.09 1.20 -14.33
CA ARG A 126 -0.12 1.70 -13.66
C ARG A 126 0.22 2.77 -12.63
N ILE A 127 1.30 2.59 -11.87
CA ILE A 127 1.80 3.58 -10.92
C ILE A 127 2.16 4.90 -11.62
N LEU A 128 2.85 4.83 -12.77
CA LEU A 128 3.17 6.02 -13.55
C LEU A 128 1.94 6.67 -14.16
N LYS A 129 1.00 5.87 -14.68
CA LYS A 129 -0.26 6.40 -15.20
C LYS A 129 -1.02 7.15 -14.10
N LEU A 130 -1.07 6.60 -12.89
CA LEU A 130 -1.67 7.26 -11.73
C LEU A 130 -0.94 8.57 -11.41
N ALA A 131 0.39 8.58 -11.38
CA ALA A 131 1.18 9.79 -11.15
C ALA A 131 0.92 10.87 -12.21
N GLU A 132 0.81 10.48 -13.48
CA GLU A 132 0.45 11.38 -14.57
C GLU A 132 -0.96 11.95 -14.40
N GLU A 133 -1.94 11.11 -14.07
CA GLU A 133 -3.33 11.51 -13.83
C GLU A 133 -3.46 12.48 -12.64
N LEU A 134 -2.68 12.26 -11.58
CA LEU A 134 -2.60 13.13 -10.40
C LEU A 134 -1.95 14.49 -10.71
N SER A 135 -1.10 14.58 -11.74
CA SER A 135 -0.44 15.83 -12.16
C SER A 135 -1.34 16.78 -12.97
N ARG A 136 -2.43 16.25 -13.54
CA ARG A 136 -3.43 17.03 -14.29
C ARG A 136 -4.37 17.78 -13.32
N PRO A 137 -5.05 18.87 -13.74
CA PRO A 137 -6.01 19.56 -12.87
C PRO A 137 -7.11 18.61 -12.35
N PRO A 138 -7.72 18.93 -11.19
CA PRO A 138 -8.77 18.10 -10.61
C PRO A 138 -9.87 17.84 -11.63
N ARG A 139 -10.23 16.58 -11.84
CA ARG A 139 -11.39 16.22 -12.66
C ARG A 139 -12.65 16.38 -11.82
N GLU A 140 -13.75 16.75 -12.45
CA GLU A 140 -15.07 16.66 -11.84
C GLU A 140 -15.40 15.16 -11.68
N LEU A 141 -15.24 14.65 -10.45
CA LEU A 141 -15.59 13.28 -10.08
C LEU A 141 -16.93 13.27 -9.36
N THR A 142 -17.73 12.25 -9.63
CA THR A 142 -18.93 11.99 -8.83
C THR A 142 -18.56 11.57 -7.41
N CYS A 143 -19.52 11.64 -6.47
CA CYS A 143 -19.33 11.14 -5.10
C CYS A 143 -18.90 9.66 -5.10
N ILE A 144 -19.52 8.84 -5.97
CA ILE A 144 -19.21 7.41 -6.09
C ILE A 144 -17.77 7.22 -6.56
N GLU A 145 -17.33 7.90 -7.62
CA GLU A 145 -15.96 7.75 -8.12
C GLU A 145 -14.94 8.23 -7.08
N THR A 146 -15.21 9.35 -6.41
CA THR A 146 -14.30 9.92 -5.41
C THR A 146 -14.08 8.97 -4.24
N TYR A 147 -15.16 8.39 -3.72
CA TYR A 147 -15.12 7.62 -2.48
C TYR A 147 -15.11 6.11 -2.68
N PHE A 148 -15.39 5.58 -3.87
CA PHE A 148 -15.47 4.13 -4.12
C PHE A 148 -14.46 3.60 -5.16
N THR A 149 -14.33 4.22 -6.34
CA THR A 149 -13.61 3.55 -7.45
C THR A 149 -12.75 4.45 -8.35
N SER A 150 -12.19 5.54 -7.82
CA SER A 150 -11.35 6.47 -8.61
C SER A 150 -10.09 5.83 -9.19
N ASN A 151 -9.49 4.85 -8.50
CA ASN A 151 -8.32 4.12 -8.98
C ASN A 151 -8.29 2.67 -8.48
N LEU A 152 -7.43 1.84 -9.08
CA LEU A 152 -7.32 0.41 -8.75
C LEU A 152 -6.82 0.14 -7.32
N MET A 153 -6.00 1.03 -6.75
CA MET A 153 -5.54 0.89 -5.36
C MET A 153 -6.71 1.11 -4.39
N LEU A 154 -7.53 2.15 -4.62
CA LEU A 154 -8.74 2.38 -3.83
C LEU A 154 -9.73 1.23 -3.95
N ALA A 155 -9.95 0.72 -5.17
CA ALA A 155 -10.80 -0.45 -5.38
C ALA A 155 -10.27 -1.68 -4.61
N ALA A 156 -8.96 -1.91 -4.61
CA ALA A 156 -8.35 -3.00 -3.85
C ALA A 156 -8.59 -2.87 -2.33
N THR A 157 -8.31 -1.71 -1.73
CA THR A 157 -8.50 -1.50 -0.28
C THR A 157 -9.96 -1.63 0.13
N GLN A 158 -10.89 -1.24 -0.74
CA GLN A 158 -12.31 -1.39 -0.48
C GLN A 158 -12.81 -2.82 -0.64
N LEU A 159 -12.27 -3.58 -1.60
CA LEU A 159 -12.56 -5.01 -1.68
C LEU A 159 -12.04 -5.73 -0.43
N PHE A 160 -10.87 -5.35 0.12
CA PHE A 160 -10.46 -5.85 1.44
C PHE A 160 -11.46 -5.48 2.54
N LEU A 161 -11.95 -4.24 2.58
CA LEU A 161 -12.98 -3.88 3.55
C LEU A 161 -14.28 -4.68 3.36
N LEU A 162 -14.77 -4.81 2.13
CA LEU A 162 -15.98 -5.58 1.81
C LEU A 162 -15.81 -7.08 2.14
N GLY A 163 -14.63 -7.63 1.88
CA GLY A 163 -14.30 -9.02 2.22
C GLY A 163 -14.35 -9.27 3.72
N THR A 164 -14.13 -8.27 4.59
CA THR A 164 -14.30 -8.45 6.03
C THR A 164 -15.76 -8.57 6.47
N LEU A 165 -16.74 -8.15 5.67
CA LEU A 165 -18.16 -8.17 6.07
C LEU A 165 -18.72 -9.59 6.22
N PRO A 166 -18.53 -10.54 5.27
CA PRO A 166 -18.91 -11.94 5.50
C PRO A 166 -18.19 -12.57 6.71
N TYR A 167 -16.91 -12.22 6.95
CA TYR A 167 -16.20 -12.65 8.16
C TYR A 167 -16.85 -12.14 9.44
N PHE A 168 -17.27 -10.89 9.44
CA PHE A 168 -17.96 -10.29 10.59
C PHE A 168 -19.29 -10.99 10.83
N ALA A 169 -20.06 -11.25 9.77
CA ALA A 169 -21.29 -12.04 9.87
C ALA A 169 -21.03 -13.44 10.43
N MET A 170 -19.99 -14.13 9.96
CA MET A 170 -19.60 -15.44 10.49
C MET A 170 -19.23 -15.37 11.98
N ALA A 171 -18.46 -14.36 12.39
CA ALA A 171 -18.07 -14.17 13.78
C ALA A 171 -19.31 -13.96 14.68
N VAL A 172 -20.26 -13.14 14.23
CA VAL A 172 -21.53 -12.90 14.92
C VAL A 172 -22.36 -14.18 15.01
N LEU A 173 -22.49 -14.95 13.93
CA LEU A 173 -23.20 -16.24 13.96
C LEU A 173 -22.59 -17.20 14.98
N ARG A 174 -21.25 -17.31 15.04
CA ARG A 174 -20.57 -18.14 16.05
C ARG A 174 -20.87 -17.69 17.48
N VAL A 175 -21.02 -16.39 17.74
CA VAL A 175 -21.38 -15.88 19.08
C VAL A 175 -22.84 -16.16 19.43
N ILE A 176 -23.74 -16.07 18.46
CA ILE A 176 -25.19 -16.22 18.67
C ILE A 176 -25.59 -17.70 18.80
N GLU A 177 -25.02 -18.56 17.96
CA GLU A 177 -25.43 -19.97 17.84
C GLU A 177 -24.69 -20.89 18.81
N ALA A 178 -23.47 -20.51 19.24
CA ALA A 178 -22.68 -21.36 20.11
C ALA A 178 -23.11 -21.22 21.59
N PRO A 179 -23.17 -22.33 22.36
CA PRO A 179 -23.41 -22.28 23.79
C PRO A 179 -22.37 -21.40 24.51
N SER A 180 -22.83 -20.58 25.46
CA SER A 180 -21.96 -19.73 26.28
C SER A 180 -20.88 -20.56 26.98
N GLY A 181 -19.61 -20.15 26.81
CA GLY A 181 -18.45 -20.85 27.38
C GLY A 181 -17.87 -21.98 26.50
N SER A 182 -18.47 -22.28 25.35
CA SER A 182 -17.87 -23.18 24.35
C SER A 182 -16.67 -22.55 23.64
N LYS A 183 -15.80 -23.39 23.05
CA LYS A 183 -14.68 -22.94 22.22
C LYS A 183 -15.15 -22.07 21.04
N GLU A 184 -16.24 -22.46 20.38
CA GLU A 184 -16.79 -21.73 19.23
C GLU A 184 -17.29 -20.33 19.61
N TYR A 185 -17.92 -20.20 20.78
CA TYR A 185 -18.30 -18.90 21.32
C TYR A 185 -17.08 -17.99 21.51
N LEU A 186 -16.03 -18.50 22.14
CA LEU A 186 -14.79 -17.76 22.38
C LEU A 186 -14.13 -17.34 21.05
N VAL A 187 -14.07 -18.24 20.07
CA VAL A 187 -13.54 -17.95 18.72
C VAL A 187 -14.36 -16.82 18.08
N GLY A 188 -15.70 -16.90 18.11
CA GLY A 188 -16.57 -15.86 17.59
C GLY A 188 -16.33 -14.48 18.23
N CYS A 189 -16.14 -14.43 19.56
CA CYS A 189 -15.83 -13.20 20.28
C CYS A 189 -14.47 -12.62 19.87
N VAL A 190 -13.42 -13.45 19.83
CA VAL A 190 -12.06 -13.03 19.45
C VAL A 190 -12.05 -12.51 18.01
N MET A 191 -12.70 -13.22 17.08
CA MET A 191 -12.85 -12.78 15.69
C MET A 191 -13.58 -11.44 15.60
N SER A 192 -14.68 -11.26 16.34
CA SER A 192 -15.45 -10.02 16.34
C SER A 192 -14.62 -8.83 16.83
N VAL A 193 -13.89 -8.99 17.93
CA VAL A 193 -13.00 -7.95 18.47
C VAL A 193 -11.88 -7.63 17.49
N GLY A 194 -11.26 -8.66 16.89
CA GLY A 194 -10.21 -8.49 15.88
C GLY A 194 -10.69 -7.71 14.66
N LEU A 195 -11.89 -8.04 14.14
CA LEU A 195 -12.47 -7.37 12.97
C LEU A 195 -12.87 -5.92 13.27
N VAL A 196 -13.41 -5.64 14.47
CA VAL A 196 -13.70 -4.26 14.90
C VAL A 196 -12.42 -3.45 15.02
N ALA A 197 -11.34 -4.04 15.54
CA ALA A 197 -10.04 -3.38 15.62
C ALA A 197 -9.38 -3.17 14.25
N LEU A 198 -9.58 -4.09 13.29
CA LEU A 198 -9.03 -4.01 11.94
C LEU A 198 -9.78 -3.02 11.04
N SER A 199 -11.10 -2.85 11.24
CA SER A 199 -11.95 -2.03 10.37
C SER A 199 -11.47 -0.58 10.22
N PRO A 200 -11.11 0.15 11.30
CA PRO A 200 -10.52 1.49 11.19
C PRO A 200 -9.24 1.52 10.35
N LEU A 201 -8.38 0.50 10.45
CA LEU A 201 -7.13 0.44 9.70
C LEU A 201 -7.38 0.29 8.20
N LEU A 202 -8.33 -0.58 7.81
CA LEU A 202 -8.74 -0.74 6.41
C LEU A 202 -9.43 0.52 5.85
N LEU A 203 -10.21 1.22 6.69
CA LEU A 203 -10.78 2.51 6.34
C LEU A 203 -9.71 3.57 6.11
N PHE A 204 -8.73 3.69 7.03
CA PHE A 204 -7.60 4.60 6.84
C PHE A 204 -6.78 4.24 5.61
N TRP A 205 -6.54 2.95 5.37
CA TRP A 205 -5.86 2.49 4.15
C TRP A 205 -6.61 2.93 2.88
N SER A 206 -7.94 2.86 2.89
CA SER A 206 -8.76 3.38 1.80
C SER A 206 -8.66 4.90 1.65
N PHE A 207 -8.67 5.66 2.75
CA PHE A 207 -8.47 7.12 2.70
C PHE A 207 -7.12 7.51 2.09
N ILE A 208 -6.06 6.76 2.39
CA ILE A 208 -4.73 6.98 1.80
C ILE A 208 -4.76 6.84 0.28
N ALA A 209 -5.56 5.90 -0.24
CA ALA A 209 -5.66 5.60 -1.67
C ALA A 209 -6.59 6.54 -2.45
N MET A 210 -7.31 7.46 -1.81
CA MET A 210 -8.20 8.41 -2.48
C MET A 210 -7.42 9.47 -3.27
N ASP A 211 -7.87 9.73 -4.50
CA ASP A 211 -7.27 10.73 -5.40
C ASP A 211 -7.11 12.11 -4.76
N PHE A 212 -8.10 12.57 -3.99
CA PHE A 212 -8.03 13.87 -3.31
C PHE A 212 -6.86 13.93 -2.31
N ASN A 213 -6.69 12.88 -1.50
CA ASN A 213 -5.61 12.82 -0.50
C ASN A 213 -4.25 12.62 -1.17
N LEU A 214 -4.18 11.78 -2.20
CA LEU A 214 -2.98 11.64 -3.03
C LEU A 214 -2.57 12.99 -3.63
N ARG A 215 -3.49 13.77 -4.20
CA ARG A 215 -3.20 15.12 -4.74
C ARG A 215 -2.76 16.09 -3.65
N ARG A 216 -3.47 16.13 -2.51
CA ARG A 216 -3.17 17.03 -1.38
C ARG A 216 -1.77 16.82 -0.83
N ASN A 217 -1.23 15.61 -0.90
CA ASN A 217 0.06 15.25 -0.31
C ASN A 217 1.11 14.77 -1.33
N ASN A 218 1.08 15.29 -2.56
CA ASN A 218 2.08 14.99 -3.61
C ASN A 218 2.28 13.47 -3.86
N GLY A 219 1.19 12.72 -3.90
CA GLY A 219 1.17 11.26 -4.11
C GLY A 219 1.44 10.43 -2.85
N ARG A 220 1.67 11.05 -1.69
CA ARG A 220 1.96 10.33 -0.43
C ARG A 220 0.71 9.89 0.35
N GLY A 221 -0.48 10.27 -0.12
CA GLY A 221 -1.76 9.93 0.48
C GLY A 221 -2.12 10.82 1.66
N SER A 222 -2.78 10.29 2.68
CA SER A 222 -3.27 11.09 3.81
C SER A 222 -2.19 11.43 4.85
N SER A 223 -2.37 12.53 5.59
CA SER A 223 -1.57 12.92 6.78
C SER A 223 -2.43 13.32 7.97
N TYR A 224 -3.74 13.03 7.94
CA TYR A 224 -4.69 13.42 8.98
C TYR A 224 -4.37 12.82 10.36
N LEU A 225 -3.98 11.54 10.43
CA LEU A 225 -3.62 10.90 11.71
C LEU A 225 -2.37 11.55 12.30
N TRP A 226 -1.36 11.78 11.47
CA TRP A 226 -0.14 12.46 11.93
C TRP A 226 -0.42 13.90 12.38
N GLU A 227 -1.20 14.66 11.61
CA GLU A 227 -1.60 16.03 11.95
C GLU A 227 -2.37 16.05 13.28
N TRP A 228 -3.32 15.14 13.47
CA TRP A 228 -4.08 15.00 14.71
C TRP A 228 -3.19 14.62 15.90
N VAL A 229 -2.35 13.58 15.79
CA VAL A 229 -1.40 13.18 16.84
C VAL A 229 -0.43 14.31 17.17
N SER A 230 0.05 15.04 16.16
CA SER A 230 0.98 16.15 16.35
C SER A 230 0.31 17.39 16.98
N ALA A 231 -0.99 17.59 16.77
CA ALA A 231 -1.78 18.67 17.35
C ALA A 231 -2.17 18.40 18.81
N TRP A 232 -2.41 17.13 19.16
CA TRP A 232 -2.81 16.71 20.51
C TRP A 232 -1.63 16.29 21.39
N GLY A 233 -0.51 15.87 20.79
CA GLY A 233 0.69 15.48 21.51
C GLY A 233 1.51 16.68 21.96
N CYS A 234 2.08 16.59 23.17
CA CYS A 234 3.09 17.53 23.70
C CYS A 234 4.42 17.53 22.90
N TRP A 235 4.42 17.00 21.67
CA TRP A 235 5.54 16.96 20.74
C TRP A 235 5.88 18.35 20.17
N GLY A 236 4.94 19.30 20.25
CA GLY A 236 5.15 20.71 19.90
C GLY A 236 5.85 21.51 20.99
N CYS A 237 5.62 21.21 22.28
CA CYS A 237 6.06 22.06 23.39
C CYS A 237 7.40 21.64 24.03
N CYS A 238 7.82 20.38 23.88
CA CYS A 238 9.00 19.86 24.58
C CYS A 238 10.12 19.38 23.63
N GLY A 239 10.51 20.20 22.64
CA GLY A 239 11.78 20.07 21.92
C GLY A 239 12.24 18.63 21.63
N CYS A 240 11.32 17.75 21.24
CA CYS A 240 11.59 16.32 21.26
C CYS A 240 12.62 16.03 20.17
N LYS A 241 13.86 15.71 20.58
CA LYS A 241 14.99 15.33 19.70
C LYS A 241 14.61 14.24 18.68
N ASN A 242 13.54 13.50 18.95
CA ASN A 242 13.02 12.41 18.12
C ASN A 242 11.96 12.83 17.09
N ARG A 243 11.57 14.12 16.99
CA ARG A 243 10.58 14.58 16.00
C ARG A 243 10.94 14.19 14.55
N PRO A 244 12.22 14.26 14.10
CA PRO A 244 12.60 13.79 12.77
C PRO A 244 12.37 12.29 12.57
N PHE A 245 12.64 11.48 13.59
CA PHE A 245 12.41 10.02 13.56
C PHE A 245 10.92 9.71 13.43
N TRP A 246 10.08 10.27 14.32
CA TRP A 246 8.64 10.04 14.28
C TRP A 246 8.02 10.55 12.97
N ARG A 247 8.46 11.70 12.46
CA ARG A 247 8.02 12.20 11.15
C ARG A 247 8.44 11.28 10.01
N ARG A 248 9.60 10.62 10.09
CA ARG A 248 10.04 9.67 9.07
C ARG A 248 9.20 8.39 9.06
N HIS A 249 8.81 7.88 10.22
CA HIS A 249 8.13 6.58 10.34
C HIS A 249 6.61 6.67 10.47
N PHE A 250 6.07 7.81 10.91
CA PHE A 250 4.64 8.04 11.14
C PHE A 250 4.13 9.35 10.53
N GLY A 251 4.98 10.11 9.81
CA GLY A 251 4.60 11.42 9.26
C GLY A 251 3.59 11.40 8.13
N HIS A 252 3.25 10.21 7.64
CA HIS A 252 2.21 9.97 6.65
C HIS A 252 1.31 8.86 7.17
N ASP A 253 0.01 8.98 6.94
CA ASP A 253 -0.97 8.00 7.40
C ASP A 253 -0.70 6.65 6.76
N SER A 254 -0.19 6.63 5.51
CA SER A 254 0.25 5.41 4.82
C SER A 254 1.28 4.62 5.61
N LEU A 255 2.33 5.28 6.09
CA LEU A 255 3.36 4.67 6.92
C LEU A 255 2.79 4.21 8.27
N CYS A 256 2.00 5.06 8.93
CA CYS A 256 1.37 4.73 10.21
C CYS A 256 0.50 3.48 10.10
N THR A 257 -0.41 3.45 9.13
CA THR A 257 -1.31 2.32 8.87
C THR A 257 -0.51 1.06 8.54
N MET A 258 0.49 1.13 7.66
CA MET A 258 1.31 -0.03 7.31
C MET A 258 2.14 -0.56 8.48
N TRP A 259 2.64 0.32 9.36
CA TRP A 259 3.33 -0.10 10.58
C TRP A 259 2.40 -0.85 11.53
N VAL A 260 1.21 -0.28 11.79
CA VAL A 260 0.24 -0.92 12.69
C VAL A 260 -0.23 -2.25 12.12
N MET A 261 -0.53 -2.30 10.82
CA MET A 261 -0.91 -3.55 10.15
C MET A 261 0.22 -4.59 10.16
N SER A 262 1.48 -4.18 9.97
CA SER A 262 2.64 -5.07 10.08
C SER A 262 2.83 -5.61 11.49
N ALA A 263 2.72 -4.76 12.50
CA ALA A 263 2.84 -5.18 13.90
C ALA A 263 1.74 -6.19 14.27
N ILE A 264 0.50 -5.94 13.85
CA ILE A 264 -0.61 -6.88 14.05
C ILE A 264 -0.33 -8.21 13.35
N ALA A 265 0.11 -8.19 12.08
CA ALA A 265 0.43 -9.41 11.33
C ALA A 265 1.51 -10.24 12.03
N VAL A 266 2.61 -9.61 12.46
CA VAL A 266 3.68 -10.28 13.21
C VAL A 266 3.19 -10.86 14.53
N CYS A 267 2.36 -10.12 15.28
CA CYS A 267 1.79 -10.60 16.54
C CYS A 267 0.86 -11.81 16.31
N MET A 268 -0.02 -11.76 15.31
CA MET A 268 -0.91 -12.88 14.98
C MET A 268 -0.11 -14.12 14.61
N GLU A 269 0.91 -13.98 13.77
CA GLU A 269 1.76 -15.09 13.35
C GLU A 269 2.57 -15.68 14.52
N THR A 270 3.06 -14.83 15.43
CA THR A 270 3.75 -15.27 16.64
C THR A 270 2.82 -16.08 17.55
N LEU A 271 1.53 -15.72 17.62
CA LEU A 271 0.53 -16.47 18.39
C LEU A 271 0.24 -17.84 17.75
N VAL A 272 0.12 -17.92 16.42
CA VAL A 272 -0.05 -19.19 15.69
C VAL A 272 1.17 -20.09 15.88
N LEU A 273 2.38 -19.53 15.84
CA LEU A 273 3.60 -20.28 16.16
C LEU A 273 3.59 -20.84 17.58
N LEU A 274 3.19 -20.02 18.56
CA LEU A 274 3.09 -20.47 19.95
C LEU A 274 2.04 -21.58 20.09
N GLU A 275 0.89 -21.46 19.42
CA GLU A 275 -0.15 -22.48 19.40
C GLU A 275 0.39 -23.79 18.80
N LEU A 276 1.10 -23.73 17.67
CA LEU A 276 1.70 -24.91 17.03
C LEU A 276 2.71 -25.62 17.95
N LEU A 277 3.48 -24.86 18.73
CA LEU A 277 4.47 -25.42 19.68
C LEU A 277 3.79 -26.09 20.88
N LEU A 278 2.63 -25.60 21.30
CA LEU A 278 1.89 -26.13 22.45
C LEU A 278 0.98 -27.31 22.06
N ALA A 279 0.36 -27.24 20.89
CA ALA A 279 -0.59 -28.23 20.39
C ALA A 279 -0.40 -28.40 18.86
N PRO A 280 0.57 -29.21 18.42
CA PRO A 280 0.87 -29.34 17.00
C PRO A 280 -0.27 -30.05 16.27
N ASP A 281 -0.84 -29.37 15.27
CA ASP A 281 -1.79 -29.95 14.34
C ASP A 281 -1.54 -29.46 12.91
N ALA A 282 -2.00 -30.24 11.94
CA ALA A 282 -1.74 -29.97 10.52
C ALA A 282 -2.39 -28.66 10.04
N PHE A 283 -3.52 -28.26 10.63
CA PHE A 283 -4.22 -27.04 10.27
C PHE A 283 -3.49 -25.81 10.82
N THR A 284 -3.05 -25.83 12.08
CA THR A 284 -2.19 -24.78 12.65
C THR A 284 -0.85 -24.68 11.93
N GLY A 285 -0.30 -25.82 11.47
CA GLY A 285 0.90 -25.83 10.63
C GLY A 285 0.67 -25.15 9.27
N PHE A 286 -0.50 -25.37 8.66
CA PHE A 286 -0.90 -24.65 7.45
C PHE A 286 -1.08 -23.14 7.73
N LEU A 287 -1.77 -22.77 8.82
CA LEU A 287 -1.98 -21.37 9.21
C LEU A 287 -0.67 -20.63 9.41
N LEU A 288 0.36 -21.29 9.97
CA LEU A 288 1.69 -20.72 10.11
C LEU A 288 2.34 -20.44 8.73
N VAL A 289 2.25 -21.39 7.80
CA VAL A 289 2.85 -21.19 6.46
C VAL A 289 2.13 -20.06 5.72
N ASP A 290 0.80 -20.08 5.72
CA ASP A 290 -0.02 -19.05 5.07
C ASP A 290 0.16 -17.67 5.72
N GLY A 291 0.11 -17.61 7.04
CA GLY A 291 0.31 -16.39 7.80
C GLY A 291 1.73 -15.83 7.67
N ALA A 292 2.76 -16.66 7.61
CA ALA A 292 4.13 -16.22 7.31
C ALA A 292 4.26 -15.60 5.90
N ILE A 293 3.56 -16.14 4.89
CA ILE A 293 3.51 -15.57 3.54
C ILE A 293 2.88 -14.17 3.58
N LEU A 294 1.71 -14.05 4.22
CA LEU A 294 0.98 -12.77 4.34
C LEU A 294 1.75 -11.74 5.17
N MET A 295 2.36 -12.16 6.29
CA MET A 295 3.24 -11.34 7.13
C MET A 295 4.42 -10.81 6.33
N THR A 296 5.08 -11.68 5.56
CA THR A 296 6.20 -11.26 4.69
C THR A 296 5.73 -10.25 3.65
N GLY A 297 4.58 -10.48 3.03
CA GLY A 297 3.96 -9.54 2.10
C GLY A 297 3.68 -8.19 2.75
N MET A 298 3.13 -8.17 3.97
CA MET A 298 2.88 -6.94 4.72
C MET A 298 4.17 -6.19 5.05
N CYS A 299 5.23 -6.87 5.49
CA CYS A 299 6.52 -6.26 5.76
C CYS A 299 7.16 -5.66 4.48
N MET A 300 6.99 -6.32 3.33
CA MET A 300 7.42 -5.79 2.04
C MET A 300 6.60 -4.57 1.59
N MET A 301 5.29 -4.54 1.84
CA MET A 301 4.47 -3.34 1.63
C MET A 301 4.94 -2.18 2.51
N LEU A 302 5.20 -2.43 3.79
CA LEU A 302 5.73 -1.42 4.70
C LEU A 302 7.06 -0.88 4.16
N HIS A 303 7.96 -1.75 3.70
CA HIS A 303 9.22 -1.33 3.09
C HIS A 303 9.00 -0.46 1.85
N ALA A 304 8.06 -0.84 0.97
CA ALA A 304 7.76 -0.15 -0.28
C ALA A 304 7.07 1.22 -0.10
N VAL A 305 6.35 1.43 1.02
CA VAL A 305 5.67 2.70 1.32
C VAL A 305 6.65 3.80 1.74
N TYR A 306 7.90 3.45 2.11
CA TYR A 306 8.94 4.46 2.31
C TYR A 306 9.30 5.15 0.99
N PRO A 307 9.33 6.50 0.96
CA PRO A 307 9.65 7.24 -0.26
C PRO A 307 11.00 6.86 -0.89
N GLU A 308 11.99 6.54 -0.07
CA GLU A 308 13.33 6.11 -0.50
C GLU A 308 13.34 4.73 -1.19
N ASN A 309 12.32 3.90 -0.94
CA ASN A 309 12.21 2.53 -1.43
C ASN A 309 11.13 2.38 -2.50
N PHE A 310 10.50 3.48 -2.90
CA PHE A 310 9.44 3.47 -3.90
C PHE A 310 10.02 2.98 -5.24
N ASN A 311 9.48 1.88 -5.77
CA ASN A 311 10.00 1.14 -6.93
C ASN A 311 11.36 0.44 -6.73
N HIS A 312 11.83 0.28 -5.51
CA HIS A 312 13.02 -0.52 -5.21
C HIS A 312 12.64 -2.01 -5.02
N SER A 313 13.59 -2.91 -5.26
CA SER A 313 13.50 -4.32 -4.87
C SER A 313 14.61 -4.67 -3.89
N SER A 314 14.22 -5.15 -2.72
CA SER A 314 15.13 -5.72 -1.72
C SER A 314 15.80 -7.01 -2.20
N ILE A 315 15.18 -7.74 -3.13
CA ILE A 315 15.65 -9.03 -3.67
C ILE A 315 16.58 -8.82 -4.87
N PHE A 316 16.17 -7.97 -5.82
CA PHE A 316 16.93 -7.70 -7.03
C PHE A 316 17.79 -6.45 -6.83
N LYS A 317 19.03 -6.65 -6.37
CA LYS A 317 20.02 -5.58 -6.43
C LYS A 317 20.30 -5.23 -7.90
N GLU A 318 20.24 -3.95 -8.24
CA GLU A 318 20.78 -3.50 -9.51
C GLU A 318 22.26 -3.92 -9.57
N PRO A 319 22.74 -4.51 -10.69
CA PRO A 319 24.18 -4.65 -10.87
C PRO A 319 24.78 -3.25 -10.77
N ALA A 320 25.87 -3.13 -9.99
CA ALA A 320 26.57 -1.88 -9.67
C ALA A 320 27.25 -1.20 -10.90
N THR A 321 26.70 -1.36 -12.09
CA THR A 321 27.29 -0.90 -13.35
C THR A 321 26.30 -0.03 -14.09
N LEU A 322 26.12 1.17 -13.55
CA LEU A 322 26.10 2.42 -14.32
C LEU A 322 26.25 3.51 -13.27
N ASP A 323 27.49 3.64 -12.78
CA ASP A 323 27.97 4.93 -12.31
C ASP A 323 27.52 5.96 -13.36
N SER A 324 26.49 6.74 -12.99
CA SER A 324 26.27 8.05 -13.58
C SER A 324 27.65 8.67 -13.72
N PRO A 325 28.10 9.12 -14.92
CA PRO A 325 29.36 9.82 -15.01
C PRO A 325 29.30 10.89 -13.93
N ARG A 326 30.18 10.77 -12.92
CA ARG A 326 30.34 11.81 -11.92
C ARG A 326 30.49 13.06 -12.75
N CYS A 327 29.55 13.99 -12.62
CA CYS A 327 29.82 15.34 -13.04
C CYS A 327 30.92 15.79 -12.11
N GLU A 328 32.16 15.47 -12.47
CA GLU A 328 33.33 16.18 -11.99
C GLU A 328 33.05 17.62 -12.36
N SER A 329 32.63 18.37 -11.34
CA SER A 329 32.70 19.81 -11.37
C SER A 329 34.11 20.15 -11.86
N PRO A 330 34.27 20.90 -12.97
CA PRO A 330 35.60 21.29 -13.39
C PRO A 330 36.24 21.98 -12.20
N SER A 331 37.36 21.42 -11.76
CA SER A 331 38.22 22.04 -10.76
C SER A 331 38.51 23.45 -11.25
N ALA A 332 37.94 24.44 -10.56
CA ALA A 332 38.43 25.79 -10.64
C ALA A 332 39.82 25.78 -9.98
N HIS A 333 40.85 25.63 -10.80
CA HIS A 333 42.23 25.95 -10.44
C HIS A 333 42.84 26.73 -11.60
N ASP A 334 43.11 28.00 -11.29
CA ASP A 334 44.24 28.86 -11.67
C ASP A 334 44.86 28.71 -13.07
#